data_AF-A0A126R7B2-F1
#
_entry.id   AF-A0A126R7B2-F1
#
_cell.length_a   1.000
_cell.length_b   1.000
_cell.length_c   1.000
_cell.angle_alpha   90.00
_cell.angle_beta   90.00
_cell.angle_gamma   90.00
#
_symmetry.space_group_name_H-M   'P 1'
#
loop_
_entity.id
_entity.type
_entity.pdbx_description
1 polymer ?
#
loop_
_entity_poly.entity_id
_entity_poly.type
_entity_poly.pdbx_seq_one_letter_code
_entity_poly.pdbx_strand_id
1 'polypeptide(L)'
;MLDMPLTLFGVLAVGAFIGVVFEKTFAAIDRDKRRAYWRERNANKPRANRELTSLASIESAQKRDSTEMAADQLKVVMKADFHWRALLNKPERRLLSCIDQVLAEECPGWRAMGQVSLGEILYSRDKDAFWAINAKRVDLLIVDRDCRPLHAVEFQGTGHHGSPETAARDAIKKEALRRAGIGYVEVVSGNTPAEVRDMIRKLAGEYKARSQV
;
A
#
# COMPACT_ATOMS: atom_id res chain seq x y z
N MET A 1 -25.79 -40.58 13.34
CA MET A 1 -25.38 -39.31 13.98
C MET A 1 -23.88 -39.36 14.13
N LEU A 2 -23.14 -38.59 13.33
CA LEU A 2 -21.69 -38.47 13.43
C LEU A 2 -21.38 -37.01 13.71
N ASP A 3 -20.74 -36.77 14.86
CA ASP A 3 -20.50 -35.47 15.45
C ASP A 3 -19.59 -34.60 14.58
N MET A 4 -20.14 -33.46 14.19
CA MET A 4 -19.58 -32.49 13.24
C MET A 4 -19.01 -31.24 13.95
N PRO A 5 -17.90 -31.36 14.71
CA PRO A 5 -17.03 -30.19 14.95
C PRO A 5 -15.57 -30.41 14.53
N LEU A 6 -15.03 -31.63 14.61
CA LEU A 6 -13.59 -31.89 14.40
C LEU A 6 -13.16 -31.84 12.92
N THR A 7 -14.03 -32.23 12.00
CA THR A 7 -13.77 -32.20 10.55
C THR A 7 -13.70 -30.76 10.01
N LEU A 8 -14.53 -29.87 10.54
CA LEU A 8 -14.55 -28.45 10.17
C LEU A 8 -13.27 -27.72 10.62
N PHE A 9 -12.76 -28.05 11.81
CA PHE A 9 -11.47 -27.54 12.30
C PHE A 9 -10.29 -28.06 11.48
N GLY A 10 -10.32 -29.32 11.04
CA GLY A 10 -9.29 -29.88 10.15
C GLY A 10 -9.22 -29.17 8.79
N VAL A 11 -10.38 -28.89 8.18
CA VAL A 11 -10.46 -28.19 6.88
C VAL A 11 -10.03 -26.71 6.99
N LEU A 12 -10.40 -26.03 8.08
CA LEU A 12 -9.95 -24.65 8.35
C LEU A 12 -8.45 -24.55 8.61
N ALA A 13 -7.87 -25.51 9.34
CA ALA A 13 -6.43 -25.53 9.62
C ALA A 13 -5.60 -25.80 8.35
N VAL A 14 -6.06 -26.69 7.48
CA VAL A 14 -5.40 -26.97 6.19
C VAL A 14 -5.50 -25.77 5.24
N GLY A 15 -6.66 -25.10 5.19
CA GLY A 15 -6.84 -23.88 4.39
C GLY A 15 -5.98 -22.70 4.87
N ALA A 16 -5.84 -22.52 6.18
CA ALA A 16 -4.98 -21.49 6.78
C ALA A 16 -3.49 -21.77 6.51
N PHE A 17 -3.08 -23.04 6.53
CA PHE A 17 -1.69 -23.43 6.23
C PHE A 17 -1.34 -23.20 4.75
N ILE A 18 -2.24 -23.55 3.82
CA ILE A 18 -2.04 -23.32 2.38
C ILE A 18 -2.01 -21.82 2.05
N GLY A 19 -2.88 -21.01 2.67
CA GLY A 19 -2.90 -19.55 2.49
C GLY A 19 -1.62 -18.85 2.98
N VAL A 20 -1.11 -19.24 4.15
CA VAL A 20 0.14 -18.69 4.71
C VAL A 20 1.38 -19.13 3.90
N VAL A 21 1.35 -20.32 3.31
CA VAL A 21 2.43 -20.79 2.43
C VAL A 21 2.39 -20.10 1.06
N PHE A 22 1.20 -19.83 0.50
CA PHE A 22 1.07 -19.08 -0.77
C PHE A 22 1.56 -17.63 -0.64
N GLU A 23 1.22 -16.94 0.45
CA GLU A 23 1.62 -15.54 0.63
C GLU A 23 3.14 -15.40 0.93
N LYS A 24 3.71 -16.34 1.69
CA LYS A 24 5.15 -16.36 2.01
C LYS A 24 6.02 -16.79 0.82
N THR A 25 5.55 -17.69 -0.03
CA THR A 25 6.31 -18.12 -1.22
C THR A 25 6.31 -17.05 -2.31
N PHE A 26 5.21 -16.36 -2.58
CA PHE A 26 5.20 -15.25 -3.54
C PHE A 26 6.04 -14.05 -3.09
N ALA A 27 6.04 -13.71 -1.80
CA ALA A 27 6.88 -12.63 -1.26
C ALA A 27 8.38 -12.99 -1.20
N ALA A 28 8.72 -14.27 -1.00
CA ALA A 28 10.10 -14.76 -1.03
C ALA A 28 10.64 -14.92 -2.47
N ILE A 29 9.83 -15.45 -3.39
CA ILE A 29 10.16 -15.60 -4.81
C ILE A 29 10.36 -14.23 -5.47
N ASP A 30 9.58 -13.22 -5.10
CA ASP A 30 9.73 -11.84 -5.58
C ASP A 30 10.97 -11.15 -4.97
N ARG A 31 11.34 -11.47 -3.72
CA ARG A 31 12.60 -11.01 -3.09
C ARG A 31 13.84 -11.60 -3.76
N ASP A 32 13.83 -12.89 -4.07
CA ASP A 32 14.99 -13.56 -4.67
C ASP A 32 15.14 -13.21 -6.15
N LYS A 33 14.03 -13.07 -6.90
CA LYS A 33 14.05 -12.53 -8.26
C LYS A 33 14.56 -11.09 -8.30
N ARG A 34 14.15 -10.24 -7.35
CA ARG A 34 14.66 -8.86 -7.24
C ARG A 34 16.14 -8.84 -6.83
N ARG A 35 16.58 -9.64 -5.86
CA ARG A 35 18.00 -9.71 -5.46
C ARG A 35 18.90 -10.25 -6.57
N ALA A 36 18.43 -11.21 -7.36
CA ALA A 36 19.12 -11.72 -8.54
C ALA A 36 19.18 -10.64 -9.64
N TYR A 37 18.05 -10.00 -9.93
CA TYR A 37 17.95 -8.86 -10.85
C TYR A 37 18.90 -7.70 -10.46
N TRP A 38 18.95 -7.34 -9.18
CA TRP A 38 19.85 -6.29 -8.68
C TRP A 38 21.32 -6.71 -8.68
N ARG A 39 21.63 -8.00 -8.46
CA ARG A 39 23.00 -8.53 -8.55
C ARG A 39 23.50 -8.58 -9.99
N GLU A 40 22.69 -9.05 -10.94
CA GLU A 40 23.04 -9.04 -12.37
C GLU A 40 23.22 -7.61 -12.91
N ARG A 41 22.33 -6.69 -12.52
CA ARG A 41 22.37 -5.30 -12.99
C ARG A 41 23.56 -4.50 -12.44
N ASN A 42 24.03 -4.80 -11.22
CA ASN A 42 25.23 -4.16 -10.64
C ASN A 42 26.53 -4.88 -11.01
N ALA A 43 26.50 -6.19 -11.29
CA ALA A 43 27.69 -6.94 -11.75
C ALA A 43 28.06 -6.60 -13.20
N ASN A 44 27.07 -6.31 -14.05
CA ASN A 44 27.27 -6.01 -15.48
C ASN A 44 27.45 -4.52 -15.80
N LYS A 45 27.95 -3.67 -14.89
CA LYS A 45 28.39 -2.31 -15.27
C LYS A 45 29.80 -2.37 -15.87
N PRO A 46 30.00 -2.24 -17.19
CA PRO A 46 31.33 -2.08 -17.74
C PRO A 46 31.79 -0.66 -17.39
N ARG A 47 33.02 -0.53 -16.87
CA ARG A 47 33.71 0.76 -16.90
C ARG A 47 33.80 1.19 -18.37
N ALA A 48 33.33 2.39 -18.63
CA ALA A 48 33.14 2.99 -19.94
C ALA A 48 34.21 2.61 -20.97
N ASN A 49 33.76 2.08 -22.12
CA ASN A 49 34.29 2.56 -23.38
C ASN A 49 33.20 2.59 -24.46
N ARG A 50 33.33 3.58 -25.33
CA ARG A 50 32.33 4.20 -26.18
C ARG A 50 32.32 3.51 -27.54
N GLU A 51 31.21 2.88 -27.92
CA GLU A 51 30.86 2.72 -29.33
C GLU A 51 29.35 2.80 -29.51
N LEU A 52 28.94 3.70 -30.41
CA LEU A 52 27.56 3.97 -30.78
C LEU A 52 26.95 2.74 -31.46
N THR A 53 26.41 1.81 -30.68
CA THR A 53 25.38 0.88 -31.16
C THR A 53 24.03 1.56 -30.98
N SER A 54 23.28 1.67 -32.08
CA SER A 54 22.20 2.65 -32.24
C SER A 54 21.15 2.57 -31.13
N LEU A 55 20.80 3.73 -30.57
CA LEU A 55 19.71 3.89 -29.59
C LEU A 55 18.39 3.28 -30.09
N ALA A 56 18.17 3.28 -31.41
CA ALA A 56 17.00 2.70 -32.06
C ALA A 56 16.93 1.16 -31.93
N SER A 57 18.06 0.46 -31.88
CA SER A 57 18.12 -1.00 -31.72
C SER A 57 17.82 -1.43 -30.28
N ILE A 58 18.21 -0.62 -29.30
CA ILE A 58 17.93 -0.86 -27.87
C ILE A 58 16.47 -0.55 -27.55
N GLU A 59 15.93 0.57 -28.07
CA GLU A 59 14.50 0.89 -27.93
C GLU A 59 13.60 -0.15 -28.58
N SER A 60 13.93 -0.64 -29.78
CA SER A 60 13.11 -1.65 -30.46
C SER A 60 13.19 -3.04 -29.82
N ALA A 61 14.34 -3.42 -29.26
CA ALA A 61 14.48 -4.66 -28.48
C ALA A 61 13.74 -4.57 -27.12
N GLN A 62 13.87 -3.45 -26.39
CA GLN A 62 13.13 -3.21 -25.14
C GLN A 62 11.61 -3.13 -25.35
N LYS A 63 11.16 -2.55 -26.48
CA LYS A 63 9.74 -2.44 -26.80
C LYS A 63 9.12 -3.80 -27.18
N ARG A 64 9.86 -4.69 -27.86
CA ARG A 64 9.41 -6.07 -28.13
C ARG A 64 9.26 -6.88 -26.85
N ASP A 65 10.24 -6.81 -25.95
CA ASP A 65 10.24 -7.50 -24.66
C ASP A 65 9.05 -7.07 -23.77
N SER A 66 8.81 -5.76 -23.64
CA SER A 66 7.66 -5.26 -22.87
C SER A 66 6.29 -5.68 -23.43
N THR A 67 6.17 -5.81 -24.76
CA THR A 67 4.91 -6.18 -25.42
C THR A 67 4.64 -7.67 -25.24
N GLU A 68 5.68 -8.51 -25.34
CA GLU A 68 5.59 -9.94 -25.10
C GLU A 68 5.26 -10.25 -23.63
N MET A 69 5.90 -9.56 -22.69
CA MET A 69 5.57 -9.65 -21.26
C MET A 69 4.12 -9.27 -20.97
N ALA A 70 3.60 -8.20 -21.59
CA ALA A 70 2.20 -7.80 -21.44
C ALA A 70 1.24 -8.84 -22.04
N ALA A 71 1.59 -9.42 -23.19
CA ALA A 71 0.81 -10.49 -23.80
C ALA A 71 0.77 -11.75 -22.93
N ASP A 72 1.88 -12.09 -22.26
CA ASP A 72 1.93 -13.22 -21.33
C ASP A 72 1.13 -12.96 -20.05
N GLN A 73 1.19 -11.75 -19.50
CA GLN A 73 0.32 -11.34 -18.39
C GLN A 73 -1.16 -11.43 -18.78
N LEU A 74 -1.51 -10.98 -19.99
CA LEU A 74 -2.88 -11.07 -20.50
C LEU A 74 -3.35 -12.53 -20.60
N LYS A 75 -2.51 -13.46 -21.08
CA LYS A 75 -2.85 -14.89 -21.12
C LYS A 75 -3.13 -15.45 -19.72
N VAL A 76 -2.40 -14.99 -18.71
CA VAL A 76 -2.64 -15.39 -17.31
C VAL A 76 -3.99 -14.85 -16.82
N VAL A 77 -4.28 -13.57 -17.08
CA VAL A 77 -5.56 -12.93 -16.72
C VAL A 77 -6.73 -13.63 -17.40
N MET A 78 -6.64 -13.92 -18.71
CA MET A 78 -7.71 -14.58 -19.47
C MET A 78 -8.05 -15.99 -18.97
N LYS A 79 -7.14 -16.65 -18.24
CA LYS A 79 -7.33 -18.00 -17.69
C LYS A 79 -7.77 -18.01 -16.23
N ALA A 80 -7.78 -16.86 -15.57
CA ALA A 80 -8.07 -16.75 -14.14
C ALA A 80 -9.53 -16.35 -13.90
N ASP A 81 -10.12 -16.88 -12.82
CA ASP A 81 -11.42 -16.45 -12.34
C ASP A 81 -11.26 -15.26 -11.39
N PHE A 82 -11.87 -14.13 -11.76
CA PHE A 82 -11.89 -12.93 -10.92
C PHE A 82 -13.21 -12.80 -10.17
N HIS A 83 -13.09 -12.52 -8.87
CA HIS A 83 -14.23 -12.19 -8.01
C HIS A 83 -14.00 -10.83 -7.38
N TRP A 84 -15.04 -10.02 -7.34
CA TRP A 84 -15.00 -8.77 -6.60
C TRP A 84 -14.90 -9.04 -5.10
N ARG A 85 -14.34 -8.09 -4.36
CA ARG A 85 -14.28 -8.10 -2.90
C ARG A 85 -14.48 -6.70 -2.37
N ALA A 86 -14.93 -6.58 -1.12
CA ALA A 86 -14.99 -5.30 -0.45
C ALA A 86 -13.59 -4.67 -0.37
N LEU A 87 -13.49 -3.36 -0.67
CA LEU A 87 -12.24 -2.61 -0.66
C LEU A 87 -11.61 -2.56 0.75
N LEU A 88 -12.46 -2.37 1.76
CA LEU A 88 -12.09 -2.25 3.16
C LEU A 88 -12.68 -3.39 3.98
N ASN A 89 -11.93 -3.83 4.99
CA ASN A 89 -12.44 -4.81 5.96
C ASN A 89 -13.51 -4.19 6.90
N LYS A 90 -14.18 -5.01 7.70
CA LYS A 90 -15.31 -4.53 8.53
C LYS A 90 -14.90 -3.44 9.54
N PRO A 91 -13.78 -3.56 10.27
CA PRO A 91 -13.27 -2.47 11.10
C PRO A 91 -12.92 -1.18 10.35
N GLU A 92 -12.15 -1.27 9.25
CA GLU A 92 -11.77 -0.11 8.43
C GLU A 92 -13.00 0.60 7.85
N ARG A 93 -14.02 -0.14 7.40
CA ARG A 93 -15.27 0.47 6.93
C ARG A 93 -15.98 1.26 8.03
N ARG A 94 -15.99 0.74 9.26
CA ARG A 94 -16.59 1.46 10.40
C ARG A 94 -15.82 2.72 10.72
N LEU A 95 -14.48 2.66 10.68
CA LEU A 95 -13.63 3.82 10.87
C LEU A 95 -13.88 4.86 9.77
N LEU A 96 -13.92 4.45 8.50
CA LEU A 96 -14.26 5.34 7.39
C LEU A 96 -15.61 6.02 7.61
N SER A 97 -16.67 5.26 7.94
CA SER A 97 -17.99 5.86 8.21
C SER A 97 -17.98 6.86 9.36
N CYS A 98 -17.20 6.60 10.41
CA CYS A 98 -17.03 7.54 11.52
C CYS A 98 -16.30 8.82 11.06
N ILE A 99 -15.22 8.67 10.29
CA ILE A 99 -14.47 9.81 9.74
C ILE A 99 -15.38 10.63 8.81
N ASP A 100 -16.08 10.00 7.89
CA ASP A 100 -16.98 10.67 6.94
C ASP A 100 -18.04 11.51 7.65
N GLN A 101 -18.66 10.97 8.70
CA GLN A 101 -19.64 11.70 9.50
C GLN A 101 -19.01 12.95 10.16
N VAL A 102 -17.85 12.80 10.79
CA VAL A 102 -17.18 13.92 11.46
C VAL A 102 -16.72 14.97 10.45
N LEU A 103 -16.18 14.55 9.31
CA LEU A 103 -15.77 15.48 8.25
C LEU A 103 -16.96 16.27 7.71
N ALA A 104 -18.11 15.62 7.49
CA ALA A 104 -19.32 16.31 7.04
C ALA A 104 -19.80 17.38 8.04
N GLU A 105 -19.69 17.11 9.35
CA GLU A 105 -20.13 18.01 10.41
C GLU A 105 -19.14 19.15 10.69
N GLU A 106 -17.82 18.87 10.69
CA GLU A 106 -16.80 19.79 11.21
C GLU A 106 -15.90 20.39 10.13
N CYS A 107 -15.75 19.70 9.01
CA CYS A 107 -14.79 20.01 7.94
C CYS A 107 -15.39 19.70 6.55
N PRO A 108 -16.50 20.33 6.13
CA PRO A 108 -17.27 19.91 4.95
C PRO A 108 -16.51 20.00 3.61
N GLY A 109 -15.36 20.69 3.59
CA GLY A 109 -14.46 20.71 2.43
C GLY A 109 -13.48 19.54 2.37
N TRP A 110 -13.42 18.68 3.38
CA TRP A 110 -12.49 17.55 3.46
C TRP A 110 -13.19 16.24 3.10
N ARG A 111 -12.41 15.26 2.63
CA ARG A 111 -12.92 13.92 2.26
C ARG A 111 -11.97 12.84 2.75
N ALA A 112 -12.51 11.67 3.10
CA ALA A 112 -11.72 10.47 3.34
C ALA A 112 -11.73 9.55 2.09
N MET A 113 -10.61 8.89 1.84
CA MET A 113 -10.40 7.96 0.73
C MET A 113 -9.79 6.67 1.26
N GLY A 114 -10.24 5.52 0.78
CA GLY A 114 -9.74 4.21 1.22
C GLY A 114 -8.68 3.61 0.32
N GLN A 115 -7.73 2.88 0.92
CA GLN A 115 -6.68 2.12 0.26
C GLN A 115 -5.89 2.95 -0.75
N VAL A 116 -5.47 4.17 -0.42
CA VAL A 116 -4.76 5.04 -1.37
C VAL A 116 -3.33 4.56 -1.56
N SER A 117 -2.89 4.43 -2.82
CA SER A 117 -1.49 4.18 -3.14
C SER A 117 -0.63 5.40 -2.83
N LEU A 118 0.48 5.20 -2.12
CA LEU A 118 1.41 6.27 -1.79
C LEU A 118 2.12 6.81 -3.03
N GLY A 119 2.24 6.03 -4.10
CA GLY A 119 2.77 6.52 -5.37
C GLY A 119 1.92 7.58 -6.08
N GLU A 120 0.62 7.65 -5.76
CA GLU A 120 -0.30 8.64 -6.33
C GLU A 120 -0.23 9.99 -5.63
N ILE A 121 0.24 10.00 -4.37
CA ILE A 121 0.27 11.21 -3.53
C ILE A 121 1.70 11.65 -3.17
N LEU A 122 2.70 10.77 -3.36
CA LEU A 122 4.10 11.06 -3.11
C LEU A 122 4.91 10.94 -4.39
N TYR A 123 5.75 11.93 -4.62
CA TYR A 123 6.71 11.94 -5.72
C TYR A 123 8.11 12.24 -5.20
N SER A 124 9.12 11.62 -5.80
CA SER A 124 10.52 11.93 -5.56
C SER A 124 11.29 11.93 -6.88
N ARG A 125 12.24 12.86 -7.01
CA ARG A 125 13.23 12.84 -8.11
C ARG A 125 14.24 11.70 -7.93
N ASP A 126 14.44 11.25 -6.70
CA ASP A 126 15.20 10.05 -6.40
C ASP A 126 14.35 8.83 -6.75
N LYS A 127 14.80 8.11 -7.79
CA LYS A 127 14.11 6.91 -8.29
C LYS A 127 14.03 5.84 -7.22
N ASP A 128 15.11 5.60 -6.47
CA ASP A 128 15.14 4.52 -5.48
C ASP A 128 14.16 4.81 -4.33
N ALA A 129 14.07 6.07 -3.91
CA ALA A 129 13.06 6.51 -2.94
C ALA A 129 11.62 6.35 -3.49
N PHE A 130 11.39 6.72 -4.75
CA PHE A 130 10.07 6.55 -5.37
C PHE A 130 9.68 5.08 -5.50
N TRP A 131 10.58 4.21 -5.97
CA TRP A 131 10.32 2.77 -6.06
C TRP A 131 10.08 2.12 -4.69
N ALA A 132 10.77 2.61 -3.65
CA ALA A 132 10.57 2.14 -2.30
C ALA A 132 9.16 2.45 -1.77
N ILE A 133 8.49 3.52 -2.24
CA ILE A 133 7.20 3.96 -1.71
C ILE A 133 6.00 3.68 -2.63
N ASN A 134 6.20 3.67 -3.95
CA ASN A 134 5.14 3.64 -4.96
C ASN A 134 4.14 2.47 -4.81
N ALA A 135 4.62 1.29 -4.43
CA ALA A 135 3.78 0.11 -4.24
C ALA A 135 3.12 0.02 -2.85
N LYS A 136 3.43 0.95 -1.93
CA LYS A 136 2.84 0.98 -0.59
C LYS A 136 1.51 1.73 -0.63
N ARG A 137 0.60 1.37 0.27
CA ARG A 137 -0.72 1.99 0.41
C ARG A 137 -0.96 2.37 1.85
N VAL A 138 -1.84 3.34 2.06
CA VAL A 138 -2.42 3.70 3.36
C VAL A 138 -3.85 3.19 3.43
N ASP A 139 -4.31 2.79 4.61
CA ASP A 139 -5.67 2.28 4.78
C ASP A 139 -6.72 3.33 4.46
N LEU A 140 -6.53 4.53 5.00
CA LEU A 140 -7.38 5.69 4.75
C LEU A 140 -6.51 6.95 4.56
N LEU A 141 -6.98 7.90 3.77
CA LEU A 141 -6.36 9.21 3.55
C LEU A 141 -7.42 10.29 3.66
N ILE A 142 -7.18 11.30 4.48
CA ILE A 142 -7.96 12.53 4.53
C ILE A 142 -7.33 13.55 3.57
N VAL A 143 -8.16 14.13 2.71
CA VAL A 143 -7.78 15.14 1.72
C VAL A 143 -8.62 16.41 1.88
N ASP A 144 -8.11 17.54 1.38
CA ASP A 144 -8.89 18.78 1.29
C ASP A 144 -9.81 18.83 0.05
N ARG A 145 -10.39 20.02 -0.19
CA ARG A 145 -11.36 20.27 -1.27
C ARG A 145 -10.75 20.04 -2.66
N ASP A 146 -9.45 20.26 -2.78
CA ASP A 146 -8.67 20.15 -4.02
C ASP A 146 -7.98 18.78 -4.12
N CYS A 147 -8.37 17.82 -3.28
CA CYS A 147 -7.78 16.49 -3.18
C CYS A 147 -6.30 16.48 -2.79
N ARG A 148 -5.82 17.52 -2.09
CA ARG A 148 -4.45 17.51 -1.56
C ARG A 148 -4.40 16.64 -0.30
N PRO A 149 -3.38 15.78 -0.15
CA PRO A 149 -3.26 14.89 1.01
C PRO A 149 -3.02 15.71 2.29
N LEU A 150 -3.83 15.45 3.31
CA LEU A 150 -3.69 16.09 4.62
C LEU A 150 -3.12 15.13 5.65
N HIS A 151 -3.78 13.99 5.84
CA HIS A 151 -3.45 13.02 6.88
C HIS A 151 -3.70 11.60 6.41
N ALA A 152 -2.68 10.74 6.48
CA ALA A 152 -2.84 9.31 6.38
C ALA A 152 -3.35 8.74 7.71
N VAL A 153 -4.30 7.81 7.64
CA VAL A 153 -4.87 7.13 8.79
C VAL A 153 -4.72 5.63 8.60
N GLU A 154 -4.05 4.96 9.54
CA GLU A 154 -3.74 3.54 9.50
C GLU A 154 -4.49 2.81 10.63
N PHE A 155 -5.18 1.72 10.28
CA PHE A 155 -5.97 0.96 11.24
C PHE A 155 -5.16 -0.22 11.80
N GLN A 156 -4.87 -0.15 13.10
CA GLN A 156 -4.16 -1.21 13.81
C GLN A 156 -5.16 -2.20 14.42
N GLY A 157 -5.37 -3.32 13.74
CA GLY A 157 -6.21 -4.43 14.24
C GLY A 157 -5.56 -5.20 15.40
N THR A 158 -6.35 -5.91 16.19
CA THR A 158 -5.92 -6.64 17.41
C THR A 158 -4.92 -7.77 17.19
N GLY A 159 -4.69 -8.19 15.94
CA GLY A 159 -3.80 -9.30 15.59
C GLY A 159 -2.36 -8.93 15.23
N HIS A 160 -1.94 -7.67 15.42
CA HIS A 160 -0.59 -7.24 15.03
C HIS A 160 0.47 -7.66 16.06
N HIS A 161 0.77 -8.96 16.11
CA HIS A 161 2.09 -9.40 16.56
C HIS A 161 3.10 -8.97 15.50
N GLY A 162 3.66 -7.78 15.72
CA GLY A 162 4.56 -7.06 14.83
C GLY A 162 5.75 -7.92 14.39
N SER A 163 5.64 -8.49 13.20
CA SER A 163 6.82 -9.02 12.54
C SER A 163 7.79 -7.85 12.29
N PRO A 164 9.11 -8.08 12.33
CA PRO A 164 10.10 -7.05 11.99
C PRO A 164 9.85 -6.42 10.60
N GLU A 165 9.30 -7.20 9.67
CA GLU A 165 8.93 -6.76 8.32
C GLU A 165 7.76 -5.75 8.33
N THR A 166 6.76 -5.94 9.20
CA THR A 166 5.65 -5.00 9.38
C THR A 166 6.15 -3.66 9.94
N ALA A 167 6.98 -3.71 10.99
CA ALA A 167 7.54 -2.51 11.61
C ALA A 167 8.40 -1.69 10.63
N ALA A 168 9.23 -2.37 9.83
CA ALA A 168 10.03 -1.72 8.79
C ALA A 168 9.16 -1.05 7.71
N ARG A 169 8.05 -1.70 7.30
CA ARG A 169 7.12 -1.12 6.32
C ARG A 169 6.46 0.15 6.85
N ASP A 170 6.00 0.13 8.10
CA ASP A 170 5.35 1.29 8.72
C ASP A 170 6.33 2.44 8.92
N ALA A 171 7.59 2.16 9.29
CA ALA A 171 8.63 3.17 9.39
C ALA A 171 8.88 3.88 8.05
N ILE A 172 8.93 3.12 6.93
CA ILE A 172 9.08 3.69 5.59
C ILE A 172 7.90 4.60 5.24
N LYS A 173 6.66 4.18 5.51
CA LYS A 173 5.45 4.99 5.25
C LYS A 173 5.49 6.29 6.06
N LYS A 174 5.72 6.18 7.37
CA LYS A 174 5.79 7.31 8.30
C LYS A 174 6.83 8.34 7.87
N GLU A 175 8.05 7.91 7.54
CA GLU A 175 9.12 8.83 7.15
C GLU A 175 8.85 9.51 5.81
N ALA A 176 8.31 8.78 4.83
CA ALA A 176 7.97 9.35 3.52
C ALA A 176 6.87 10.42 3.64
N LEU A 177 5.81 10.15 4.40
CA LEU A 177 4.72 11.09 4.65
C LEU A 177 5.19 12.32 5.43
N ARG A 178 6.02 12.12 6.47
CA ARG A 178 6.63 13.21 7.25
C ARG A 178 7.46 14.13 6.36
N ARG A 179 8.29 13.59 5.48
CA ARG A 179 9.10 14.38 4.51
C ARG A 179 8.24 15.14 3.50
N ALA A 180 7.05 14.64 3.19
CA ALA A 180 6.09 15.31 2.32
C ALA A 180 5.18 16.31 3.06
N GLY A 181 5.32 16.46 4.39
CA GLY A 181 4.46 17.33 5.19
C GLY A 181 3.03 16.80 5.39
N ILE A 182 2.78 15.54 5.08
CA ILE A 182 1.49 14.88 5.26
C ILE A 182 1.47 14.26 6.65
N GLY A 183 0.42 14.55 7.43
CA GLY A 183 0.28 13.99 8.76
C GLY A 183 0.01 12.48 8.73
N TYR A 184 0.28 11.82 9.84
CA TYR A 184 0.10 10.37 9.97
C TYR A 184 -0.51 10.06 11.34
N VAL A 185 -1.59 9.28 11.35
CA VAL A 185 -2.30 8.89 12.57
C VAL A 185 -2.56 7.39 12.56
N GLU A 186 -2.35 6.75 13.70
CA GLU A 186 -2.72 5.36 13.95
C GLU A 186 -4.01 5.33 14.77
N VAL A 187 -4.97 4.53 14.32
CA VAL A 187 -6.23 4.27 15.03
C VAL A 187 -6.23 2.82 15.45
N VAL A 188 -6.40 2.58 16.75
CA VAL A 188 -6.33 1.23 17.32
C VAL A 188 -7.74 0.64 17.42
N SER A 189 -7.85 -0.67 17.22
CA SER A 189 -9.06 -1.43 17.52
C SER A 189 -9.51 -1.21 18.97
N GLY A 190 -10.57 -0.44 19.15
CA GLY A 190 -11.09 -0.04 20.46
C GLY A 190 -11.41 1.44 20.54
N ASN A 191 -10.91 2.25 19.59
CA ASN A 191 -11.23 3.67 19.60
C ASN A 191 -12.73 3.92 19.46
N THR A 192 -13.25 4.77 20.33
CA THR A 192 -14.66 5.16 20.29
C THR A 192 -14.87 6.20 19.18
N PRO A 193 -16.11 6.34 18.65
CA PRO A 193 -16.42 7.42 17.71
C PRO A 193 -16.08 8.82 18.23
N ALA A 194 -16.15 9.04 19.55
CA ALA A 194 -15.78 10.30 20.17
C ALA A 194 -14.26 10.57 20.06
N GLU A 195 -13.43 9.56 20.30
CA GLU A 195 -11.97 9.69 20.16
C GLU A 195 -11.55 9.94 18.71
N VAL A 196 -12.20 9.28 17.74
CA VAL A 196 -11.98 9.54 16.31
C VAL A 196 -12.37 10.98 15.96
N ARG A 197 -13.49 11.48 16.52
CA ARG A 197 -13.93 12.86 16.33
C ARG A 197 -12.92 13.87 16.89
N ASP A 198 -12.46 13.67 18.12
CA ASP A 198 -11.49 14.56 18.76
C ASP A 198 -10.16 14.57 18.01
N MET A 199 -9.74 13.41 17.51
CA MET A 199 -8.60 13.28 16.62
C MET A 199 -8.78 14.16 15.37
N ILE A 200 -9.88 14.03 14.64
CA ILE A 200 -10.12 14.84 13.42
C ILE A 200 -10.17 16.34 13.74
N ARG A 201 -10.84 16.73 14.84
CA ARG A 201 -10.88 18.14 15.28
C ARG A 201 -9.49 18.71 15.55
N LYS A 202 -8.62 17.93 16.20
CA LYS A 202 -7.23 18.30 16.42
C LYS A 202 -6.50 18.50 15.08
N LEU A 203 -6.62 17.55 14.15
CA LEU A 203 -6.01 17.65 12.83
C LEU A 203 -6.49 18.88 12.05
N ALA A 204 -7.79 19.20 12.14
CA ALA A 204 -8.40 20.37 11.52
C ALA A 204 -7.86 21.68 12.11
N GLY A 205 -7.70 21.74 13.43
CA GLY A 205 -7.08 22.89 14.12
C GLY A 205 -5.63 23.12 13.66
N GLU A 206 -4.83 22.04 13.63
CA GLU A 206 -3.43 22.10 13.20
C GLU A 206 -3.26 22.52 11.73
N TYR A 207 -4.19 22.11 10.85
CA TYR A 207 -4.17 22.52 9.45
C TYR A 207 -4.52 24.00 9.27
N LYS A 208 -5.54 24.50 9.99
CA LYS A 208 -5.93 25.92 9.96
C LYS A 208 -4.80 26.82 10.44
N ALA A 209 -4.10 26.44 11.52
CA ALA A 209 -2.95 27.18 12.04
C ALA A 209 -1.80 27.26 11.04
N ARG A 210 -1.52 26.17 10.31
CA ARG A 210 -0.48 26.12 9.27
C ARG A 210 -0.81 26.91 8.00
N SER A 211 -2.10 27.10 7.70
CA SER A 211 -2.55 27.78 6.48
C SER A 211 -2.66 29.30 6.63
N GLN A 212 -2.47 29.83 7.84
CA GLN A 212 -2.51 31.27 8.14
C GLN A 212 -1.11 31.92 8.26
N VAL A 213 -0.05 31.14 8.05
CA VAL A 213 1.35 31.57 7.99
C VAL A 213 1.82 31.52 6.55
#